data_AF-A0A177N027-F1
#
_entry.id   AF-A0A177N027-F1
#
_cell.length_a   1.000
_cell.length_b   1.000
_cell.length_c   1.000
_cell.angle_alpha   90.00
_cell.angle_beta   90.00
_cell.angle_gamma   90.00
#
_symmetry.space_group_name_H-M   'P 1'
#
loop_
_entity.id
_entity.type
_entity.pdbx_description
1 polymer ?
#
loop_
_entity_poly.entity_id
_entity_poly.type
_entity_poly.pdbx_seq_one_letter_code
_entity_poly.pdbx_strand_id
1 'polypeptide(L)'
;MKMILSFKKCLAVCLLMVANAASASVVWEPTDGDINFITLASVLGFSGAEFGIFEDSATSSSAMPVLTFTGGATVSFAAASGSDWTVSLLSDPSVTGTLKGSSHFQFGMKTSGGTWTNVKKGLELVDNSYLLAFGSKLLTDIALVTDIAPSTVVDDNPVSQVPLPASIWMLTSALLGLLYTGRRKSVVNA
;
A
#
# COMPACT_ATOMS: atom_id res chain seq x y z
N MET A 1 16.90 -23.15 -5.89
CA MET A 1 17.48 -21.78 -6.03
C MET A 1 16.44 -20.65 -6.09
N LYS A 2 15.30 -20.78 -6.80
CA LYS A 2 14.27 -19.71 -6.90
C LYS A 2 13.73 -19.25 -5.53
N MET A 3 13.47 -20.18 -4.61
CA MET A 3 12.94 -19.89 -3.26
C MET A 3 13.85 -18.97 -2.42
N ILE A 4 15.16 -19.20 -2.44
CA ILE A 4 16.14 -18.43 -1.66
C ILE A 4 16.29 -17.00 -2.20
N LEU A 5 16.16 -16.81 -3.52
CA LEU A 5 16.21 -15.49 -4.13
C LEU A 5 14.97 -14.66 -3.77
N SER A 6 13.79 -15.27 -3.79
CA SER A 6 12.54 -14.64 -3.35
C SER A 6 12.58 -14.30 -1.86
N PHE A 7 13.13 -15.18 -1.02
CA PHE A 7 13.23 -14.96 0.42
C PHE A 7 14.10 -13.74 0.78
N LYS A 8 15.24 -13.55 0.10
CA LYS A 8 16.13 -12.39 0.33
C LYS A 8 15.49 -11.08 -0.09
N LYS A 9 14.75 -11.07 -1.21
CA LYS A 9 14.01 -9.88 -1.67
C LYS A 9 12.87 -9.52 -0.72
N CYS A 10 12.10 -10.51 -0.28
CA CYS A 10 11.08 -10.35 0.74
C CYS A 10 11.64 -9.75 2.02
N LEU A 11 12.74 -10.31 2.54
CA LEU A 11 13.35 -9.86 3.78
C LEU A 11 13.78 -8.39 3.72
N ALA A 12 14.35 -7.96 2.59
CA ALA A 12 14.75 -6.56 2.38
C ALA A 12 13.55 -5.60 2.40
N VAL A 13 12.44 -5.96 1.75
CA VAL A 13 11.19 -5.18 1.77
C VAL A 13 10.60 -5.14 3.18
N CYS A 14 10.58 -6.28 3.89
CA CYS A 14 10.11 -6.36 5.27
C CYS A 14 10.91 -5.46 6.22
N LEU A 15 12.23 -5.41 6.08
CA LEU A 15 13.09 -4.57 6.90
C LEU A 15 12.90 -3.08 6.62
N LEU A 16 12.70 -2.71 5.35
CA LEU A 16 12.39 -1.33 4.96
C LEU A 16 11.09 -0.84 5.61
N MET A 17 10.08 -1.71 5.69
CA MET A 17 8.78 -1.41 6.29
C MET A 17 8.83 -1.32 7.82
N VAL A 18 9.61 -2.16 8.49
CA VAL A 18 9.83 -2.06 9.94
C VAL A 18 10.66 -0.83 10.29
N ALA A 19 11.57 -0.43 9.40
CA ALA A 19 12.43 0.74 9.55
C ALA A 19 11.77 2.08 9.23
N ASN A 20 10.51 2.10 8.81
CA ASN A 20 9.72 3.31 8.58
C ASN A 20 8.27 3.13 9.05
N ALA A 21 8.10 2.79 10.33
CA ALA A 21 6.80 2.83 10.98
C ALA A 21 6.34 4.27 11.23
N ALA A 22 6.20 5.07 10.18
CA ALA A 22 5.30 6.20 10.20
C ALA A 22 3.87 5.64 10.15
N SER A 23 3.01 6.14 11.03
CA SER A 23 1.59 5.88 10.89
C SER A 23 1.13 6.54 9.58
N ALA A 24 0.38 5.81 8.76
CA ALA A 24 -0.12 6.32 7.49
C ALA A 24 -1.28 7.29 7.71
N SER A 25 -1.42 8.28 6.82
CA SER A 25 -2.67 9.02 6.70
C SER A 25 -3.82 8.06 6.47
N VAL A 26 -4.95 8.32 7.13
CA VAL A 26 -6.17 7.50 6.97
C VAL A 26 -6.84 7.85 5.65
N VAL A 27 -6.69 9.09 5.20
CA VAL A 27 -7.34 9.66 4.01
C VAL A 27 -6.29 10.09 2.99
N TRP A 28 -6.58 9.82 1.73
CA TRP A 28 -5.70 10.04 0.58
C TRP A 28 -6.46 10.76 -0.54
N GLU A 29 -5.71 11.40 -1.43
CA GLU A 29 -6.23 12.05 -2.63
C GLU A 29 -5.41 11.64 -3.88
N PRO A 30 -6.04 11.55 -5.07
CA PRO A 30 -5.32 11.29 -6.32
C PRO A 30 -4.54 12.54 -6.75
N THR A 31 -3.33 12.38 -7.29
CA THR A 31 -2.50 13.54 -7.70
C THR A 31 -2.64 13.92 -9.16
N ASP A 32 -2.95 12.97 -10.04
CA ASP A 32 -3.11 13.22 -11.49
C ASP A 32 -4.36 12.54 -12.10
N GLY A 33 -5.28 12.09 -11.25
CA GLY A 33 -6.56 11.52 -11.65
C GLY A 33 -6.56 10.00 -11.80
N ASP A 34 -5.42 9.35 -11.99
CA ASP A 34 -5.33 7.90 -11.97
C ASP A 34 -4.45 7.44 -10.80
N ILE A 35 -4.73 6.27 -10.24
CA ILE A 35 -3.95 5.67 -9.16
C ILE A 35 -3.56 4.27 -9.57
N ASN A 36 -2.28 3.94 -9.45
CA ASN A 36 -1.78 2.61 -9.79
C ASN A 36 -1.50 1.79 -8.51
N PHE A 37 -2.14 0.63 -8.42
CA PHE A 37 -1.95 -0.33 -7.34
C PHE A 37 -1.15 -1.52 -7.83
N ILE A 38 -0.05 -1.78 -7.15
CA ILE A 38 0.78 -2.95 -7.38
C ILE A 38 0.90 -3.67 -6.04
N THR A 39 0.33 -4.86 -5.95
CA THR A 39 0.41 -5.63 -4.71
C THR A 39 1.66 -6.48 -4.73
N LEU A 40 2.39 -6.51 -3.62
CA LEU A 40 3.56 -7.39 -3.54
C LEU A 40 3.13 -8.85 -3.65
N ALA A 41 1.92 -9.16 -3.18
CA ALA A 41 1.25 -10.43 -3.38
C ALA A 41 1.16 -10.82 -4.86
N SER A 42 0.63 -9.95 -5.73
CA SER A 42 0.49 -10.26 -7.16
C SER A 42 1.85 -10.44 -7.85
N VAL A 43 2.84 -9.59 -7.53
CA VAL A 43 4.20 -9.67 -8.08
C VAL A 43 4.90 -10.96 -7.67
N LEU A 44 4.64 -11.47 -6.46
CA LEU A 44 5.24 -12.69 -5.93
C LEU A 44 4.40 -13.95 -6.22
N GLY A 45 3.26 -13.82 -6.91
CA GLY A 45 2.38 -14.95 -7.25
C GLY A 45 1.50 -15.45 -6.10
N PHE A 46 1.28 -14.64 -5.07
CA PHE A 46 0.30 -14.89 -4.02
C PHE A 46 -1.07 -14.34 -4.45
N SER A 47 -2.12 -15.15 -4.33
CA SER A 47 -3.50 -14.76 -4.67
C SER A 47 -4.33 -14.46 -3.44
N GLY A 48 -5.25 -13.49 -3.54
CA GLY A 48 -6.42 -13.42 -2.65
C GLY A 48 -6.56 -12.19 -1.75
N ALA A 49 -5.84 -11.10 -2.03
CA ALA A 49 -6.15 -9.80 -1.42
C ALA A 49 -7.15 -9.03 -2.31
N GLU A 50 -8.26 -8.64 -1.70
CA GLU A 50 -9.26 -7.73 -2.23
C GLU A 50 -8.97 -6.34 -1.67
N PHE A 51 -9.00 -5.33 -2.52
CA PHE A 51 -8.82 -3.93 -2.17
C PHE A 51 -10.14 -3.19 -2.34
N GLY A 52 -10.34 -2.20 -1.49
CA GLY A 52 -11.56 -1.40 -1.44
C GLY A 52 -11.22 0.07 -1.30
N ILE A 53 -11.93 0.89 -2.07
CA ILE A 53 -11.96 2.35 -1.94
C ILE A 53 -13.21 2.72 -1.16
N PHE A 54 -13.05 3.53 -0.13
CA PHE A 54 -14.13 3.97 0.75
C PHE A 54 -14.20 5.50 0.77
N GLU A 55 -15.36 6.05 1.11
CA GLU A 55 -15.49 7.49 1.38
C GLU A 55 -14.49 7.93 2.46
N ASP A 56 -14.02 9.17 2.37
CA ASP A 56 -13.13 9.80 3.36
C ASP A 56 -13.71 9.78 4.78
N SER A 57 -15.04 9.89 4.91
CA SER A 57 -15.79 9.86 6.16
C SER A 57 -16.24 8.46 6.60
N ALA A 58 -15.93 7.42 5.82
CA ALA A 58 -16.38 6.06 6.11
C ALA A 58 -15.67 5.46 7.33
N THR A 59 -16.45 4.78 8.19
CA THR A 59 -15.90 3.84 9.17
C THR A 59 -15.71 2.49 8.50
N SER A 60 -14.48 2.15 8.16
CA SER A 60 -14.14 1.01 7.28
C SER A 60 -14.40 -0.37 7.90
N SER A 61 -14.73 -0.43 9.20
CA SER A 61 -15.21 -1.67 9.85
C SER A 61 -16.69 -1.98 9.57
N SER A 62 -17.46 -1.03 9.04
CA SER A 62 -18.91 -1.17 8.80
C SER A 62 -19.39 -0.64 7.45
N ALA A 63 -18.61 0.24 6.81
CA ALA A 63 -18.95 0.78 5.50
C ALA A 63 -18.71 -0.27 4.39
N MET A 64 -19.53 -0.21 3.34
CA MET A 64 -19.23 -0.92 2.10
C MET A 64 -18.28 -0.08 1.24
N PRO A 65 -17.31 -0.71 0.56
CA PRO A 65 -16.47 -0.01 -0.39
C PRO A 65 -17.29 0.51 -1.58
N VAL A 66 -16.91 1.70 -2.06
CA VAL A 66 -17.42 2.35 -3.27
C VAL A 66 -16.94 1.64 -4.53
N LEU A 67 -15.72 1.10 -4.48
CA LEU A 67 -15.12 0.31 -5.54
C LEU A 67 -14.30 -0.82 -4.92
N THR A 68 -14.37 -2.03 -5.48
CA THR A 68 -13.46 -3.13 -5.12
C THR A 68 -12.73 -3.69 -6.32
N PHE A 69 -11.53 -4.22 -6.07
CA PHE A 69 -10.71 -4.89 -7.06
C PHE A 69 -9.80 -5.93 -6.40
N THR A 70 -9.25 -6.85 -7.18
CA THR A 70 -8.34 -7.88 -6.68
C THR A 70 -7.00 -7.79 -7.38
N GLY A 71 -5.92 -8.00 -6.62
CA GLY A 71 -4.57 -7.88 -7.16
C GLY A 71 -4.18 -6.42 -7.44
N GLY A 72 -3.37 -6.22 -8.49
CA GLY A 72 -2.99 -4.88 -8.93
C GLY A 72 -4.00 -4.33 -9.93
N ALA A 73 -4.24 -3.02 -9.88
CA ALA A 73 -5.21 -2.33 -10.72
C ALA A 73 -4.79 -0.88 -10.96
N THR A 74 -5.30 -0.28 -12.03
CA THR A 74 -5.29 1.18 -12.21
C THR A 74 -6.70 1.68 -11.98
N VAL A 75 -6.87 2.60 -11.06
CA VAL A 75 -8.16 3.19 -10.69
C VAL A 75 -8.19 4.63 -11.15
N SER A 76 -9.20 4.99 -11.94
CA SER A 76 -9.40 6.35 -12.42
C SER A 76 -10.39 7.10 -11.56
N PHE A 77 -10.08 8.36 -11.29
CA PHE A 77 -10.86 9.35 -10.56
C PHE A 77 -11.17 10.50 -11.51
N ALA A 78 -12.45 10.63 -11.87
CA ALA A 78 -12.93 11.68 -12.74
C ALA A 78 -14.00 12.50 -12.02
N ALA A 79 -13.97 13.83 -12.19
CA ALA A 79 -15.03 14.68 -11.68
C ALA A 79 -16.38 14.26 -12.31
N ALA A 80 -17.36 13.97 -11.47
CA ALA A 80 -18.73 13.70 -11.89
C ALA A 80 -19.51 15.02 -11.98
N SER A 81 -20.80 14.94 -12.32
CA SER A 81 -21.66 16.12 -12.28
C SER A 81 -21.83 16.62 -10.83
N GLY A 82 -21.50 17.88 -10.57
CA GLY A 82 -21.58 18.49 -9.24
C GLY A 82 -20.25 18.46 -8.50
N SER A 83 -20.28 18.19 -7.19
CA SER A 83 -19.10 18.03 -6.32
C SER A 83 -18.63 16.58 -6.17
N ASP A 84 -19.31 15.64 -6.83
CA ASP A 84 -19.06 14.21 -6.72
C ASP A 84 -17.95 13.75 -7.68
N TRP A 85 -17.36 12.59 -7.39
CA TRP A 85 -16.30 12.01 -8.19
C TRP A 85 -16.63 10.58 -8.59
N THR A 86 -16.48 10.26 -9.87
CA THR A 86 -16.60 8.90 -10.39
C THR A 86 -15.27 8.18 -10.22
N VAL A 87 -15.32 6.98 -9.64
CA VAL A 87 -14.16 6.11 -9.47
C VAL A 87 -14.38 4.84 -10.27
N SER A 88 -13.43 4.43 -11.11
CA SER A 88 -13.60 3.27 -11.98
C SER A 88 -12.31 2.50 -12.21
N LEU A 89 -12.40 1.21 -12.57
CA LEU A 89 -11.22 0.43 -12.97
C LEU A 89 -10.91 0.67 -14.44
N LEU A 90 -9.67 1.06 -14.74
CA LEU A 90 -9.25 1.28 -16.13
C LEU A 90 -9.28 -0.01 -16.96
N SER A 91 -9.05 -1.15 -16.32
CA SER A 91 -9.11 -2.48 -16.95
C SER A 91 -10.54 -2.98 -17.18
N ASP A 92 -11.51 -2.48 -16.43
CA ASP A 92 -12.93 -2.81 -16.57
C ASP A 92 -13.79 -1.60 -16.18
N PRO A 93 -14.10 -0.71 -17.14
CA PRO A 93 -14.85 0.52 -16.89
C PRO A 93 -16.29 0.28 -16.42
N SER A 94 -16.79 -0.97 -16.47
CA SER A 94 -18.12 -1.30 -15.93
C SER A 94 -18.12 -1.38 -14.40
N VAL A 95 -16.94 -1.59 -13.79
CA VAL A 95 -16.74 -1.53 -12.35
C VAL A 95 -16.49 -0.09 -11.96
N THR A 96 -17.54 0.56 -11.45
CA THR A 96 -17.54 1.98 -11.08
C THR A 96 -18.21 2.20 -9.74
N GLY A 97 -17.82 3.28 -9.07
CA GLY A 97 -18.49 3.85 -7.91
C GLY A 97 -18.47 5.37 -7.95
N THR A 98 -19.06 5.99 -6.92
CA THR A 98 -19.12 7.45 -6.78
C THR A 98 -18.72 7.84 -5.37
N LEU A 99 -17.70 8.70 -5.26
CA LEU A 99 -17.34 9.42 -4.03
C LEU A 99 -18.13 10.72 -3.94
N LYS A 100 -18.48 11.13 -2.73
CA LYS A 100 -19.39 12.26 -2.50
C LYS A 100 -18.65 13.49 -1.99
N GLY A 101 -18.82 14.61 -2.69
CA GLY A 101 -18.32 15.92 -2.25
C GLY A 101 -16.82 16.17 -2.41
N SER A 102 -15.99 15.14 -2.47
CA SER A 102 -14.54 15.25 -2.68
C SER A 102 -13.99 14.06 -3.49
N SER A 103 -12.75 14.19 -3.97
CA SER A 103 -11.96 13.08 -4.52
C SER A 103 -11.20 12.34 -3.42
N HIS A 104 -11.41 12.69 -2.15
CA HIS A 104 -10.70 12.07 -1.04
C HIS A 104 -11.32 10.71 -0.73
N PHE A 105 -10.47 9.79 -0.30
CA PHE A 105 -10.92 8.44 -0.03
C PHE A 105 -10.05 7.77 1.04
N GLN A 106 -10.57 6.68 1.60
CA GLN A 106 -9.79 5.76 2.41
C GLN A 106 -9.53 4.45 1.65
N PHE A 107 -8.38 3.83 1.94
CA PHE A 107 -8.04 2.51 1.41
C PHE A 107 -8.23 1.42 2.46
N GLY A 108 -8.93 0.36 2.04
CA GLY A 108 -9.02 -0.88 2.79
C GLY A 108 -8.48 -2.06 2.00
N MET A 109 -7.93 -3.03 2.72
CA MET A 109 -7.61 -4.34 2.20
C MET A 109 -8.38 -5.40 2.99
N LYS A 110 -8.85 -6.42 2.28
CA LYS A 110 -9.48 -7.61 2.84
C LYS A 110 -8.74 -8.83 2.31
N THR A 111 -8.26 -9.65 3.23
CA THR A 111 -7.74 -10.98 2.88
C THR A 111 -8.92 -11.95 2.72
N SER A 112 -8.80 -12.94 1.84
CA SER A 112 -9.87 -13.92 1.55
C SER A 112 -10.59 -14.42 2.82
N GLY A 113 -11.88 -14.04 2.97
CA GLY A 113 -12.73 -14.41 4.10
C GLY A 113 -12.60 -13.54 5.37
N GLY A 114 -11.78 -12.48 5.35
CA GLY A 114 -11.54 -11.59 6.48
C GLY A 114 -12.38 -10.31 6.51
N THR A 115 -12.11 -9.44 7.47
CA THR A 115 -12.69 -8.10 7.59
C THR A 115 -11.83 -7.07 6.83
N TRP A 116 -12.46 -6.00 6.34
CA TRP A 116 -11.74 -4.84 5.81
C TRP A 116 -10.82 -4.24 6.86
N THR A 117 -9.58 -3.98 6.45
CA THR A 117 -8.57 -3.37 7.31
C THR A 117 -7.98 -2.17 6.61
N ASN A 118 -7.96 -1.02 7.29
CA ASN A 118 -7.36 0.20 6.76
C ASN A 118 -5.84 0.13 6.73
N VAL A 119 -5.27 1.04 5.95
CA VAL A 119 -3.84 1.35 5.99
C VAL A 119 -3.43 1.64 7.44
N LYS A 120 -2.39 0.94 7.90
CA LYS A 120 -1.81 1.11 9.24
C LYS A 120 -0.51 1.88 9.18
N LYS A 121 0.27 1.66 8.11
CA LYS A 121 1.59 2.26 7.91
C LYS A 121 1.78 2.57 6.44
N GLY A 122 2.51 3.64 6.16
CA GLY A 122 2.82 4.09 4.82
C GLY A 122 4.25 4.60 4.79
N LEU A 123 4.99 4.19 3.77
CA LEU A 123 6.34 4.67 3.50
C LEU A 123 6.35 5.34 2.13
N GLU A 124 6.62 6.63 2.09
CA GLU A 124 6.92 7.31 0.84
C GLU A 124 8.26 6.82 0.28
N LEU A 125 8.25 6.34 -0.96
CA LEU A 125 9.45 5.86 -1.64
C LEU A 125 10.07 6.96 -2.50
N VAL A 126 9.20 7.68 -3.22
CA VAL A 126 9.45 8.86 -4.04
C VAL A 126 8.14 9.68 -4.05
N ASP A 127 8.19 10.92 -4.50
CA ASP A 127 7.04 11.83 -4.56
C ASP A 127 5.79 11.11 -5.12
N ASN A 128 4.69 11.19 -4.37
CA ASN A 128 3.38 10.60 -4.66
C ASN A 128 3.36 9.07 -4.79
N SER A 129 4.39 8.37 -4.32
CA SER A 129 4.51 6.91 -4.38
C SER A 129 4.76 6.31 -3.01
N TYR A 130 3.84 5.48 -2.55
CA TYR A 130 3.81 4.96 -1.20
C TYR A 130 3.78 3.44 -1.17
N LEU A 131 4.56 2.86 -0.26
CA LEU A 131 4.44 1.48 0.16
C LEU A 131 3.53 1.41 1.39
N LEU A 132 2.32 0.91 1.21
CA LEU A 132 1.26 0.85 2.22
C LEU A 132 1.18 -0.55 2.84
N ALA A 133 1.00 -0.61 4.16
CA ALA A 133 0.73 -1.83 4.90
C ALA A 133 -0.61 -1.75 5.63
N PHE A 134 -1.43 -2.80 5.47
CA PHE A 134 -2.79 -2.88 6.01
C PHE A 134 -2.88 -3.76 7.26
N GLY A 135 -1.96 -4.70 7.44
CA GLY A 135 -2.00 -5.68 8.53
C GLY A 135 -0.63 -6.05 9.08
N SER A 136 -0.61 -7.11 9.89
CA SER A 136 0.62 -7.64 10.50
C SER A 136 1.29 -8.73 9.67
N LYS A 137 0.64 -9.23 8.61
CA LYS A 137 1.22 -10.26 7.76
C LYS A 137 2.16 -9.62 6.74
N LEU A 138 3.45 -9.75 7.06
CA LEU A 138 4.53 -9.39 6.15
C LEU A 138 4.33 -10.13 4.81
N LEU A 139 4.40 -9.40 3.70
CA LEU A 139 4.32 -9.84 2.29
C LEU A 139 2.94 -9.98 1.64
N THR A 140 1.88 -10.28 2.40
CA THR A 140 0.52 -10.38 1.84
C THR A 140 -0.27 -9.10 2.00
N ASP A 141 0.06 -8.31 3.02
CA ASP A 141 -0.73 -7.15 3.41
C ASP A 141 -0.05 -5.83 3.00
N ILE A 142 0.74 -5.87 1.92
CA ILE A 142 1.55 -4.74 1.43
C ILE A 142 1.19 -4.43 -0.03
N ALA A 143 0.92 -3.16 -0.30
CA ALA A 143 0.71 -2.64 -1.65
C ALA A 143 1.63 -1.45 -1.92
N LEU A 144 2.24 -1.42 -3.10
CA LEU A 144 2.84 -0.23 -3.67
C LEU A 144 1.72 0.53 -4.40
N VAL A 145 1.55 1.80 -4.06
CA VAL A 145 0.55 2.67 -4.66
C VAL A 145 1.26 3.93 -5.16
N THR A 146 1.00 4.32 -6.40
CA THR A 146 1.55 5.55 -6.99
C THR A 146 0.45 6.53 -7.35
N ASP A 147 0.84 7.79 -7.50
CA ASP A 147 -0.01 8.91 -7.91
C ASP A 147 -1.05 9.28 -6.84
N ILE A 148 -0.63 9.17 -5.57
CA ILE A 148 -1.44 9.53 -4.39
C ILE A 148 -0.70 10.49 -3.48
N ALA A 149 -1.43 11.35 -2.80
CA ALA A 149 -0.92 12.17 -1.72
C ALA A 149 -1.77 12.00 -0.45
N PRO A 150 -1.19 12.15 0.75
CA PRO A 150 -1.97 12.33 1.97
C PRO A 150 -2.87 13.55 1.85
N SER A 151 -4.16 13.40 2.19
CA SER A 151 -5.07 14.54 2.26
C SER A 151 -4.53 15.59 3.24
N THR A 152 -4.61 16.86 2.84
CA THR A 152 -4.18 18.01 3.66
C THR A 152 -5.30 18.56 4.54
N VAL A 153 -6.47 17.91 4.56
CA VAL A 153 -7.60 18.32 5.40
C VAL A 153 -7.22 18.15 6.87
N VAL A 154 -7.39 19.23 7.64
CA VAL A 154 -6.87 19.42 9.01
C VAL A 154 -7.41 18.40 10.02
N ASP A 155 -8.55 17.76 9.71
CA ASP A 155 -9.21 16.77 10.56
C ASP A 155 -8.83 15.30 10.25
N ASP A 156 -7.98 15.04 9.23
CA ASP A 156 -7.63 13.68 8.78
C ASP A 156 -6.58 12.98 9.66
N ASN A 157 -6.43 13.42 10.90
CA ASN A 157 -5.58 12.86 11.95
C ASN A 157 -4.08 12.94 11.58
N PRO A 158 -3.36 14.01 11.97
CA PRO A 158 -1.96 14.18 11.63
C PRO A 158 -1.14 13.16 12.40
N VAL A 159 -0.83 12.06 11.74
CA VAL A 159 0.12 11.09 12.23
C VAL A 159 1.50 11.70 12.14
N SER A 160 1.88 12.37 13.24
CA SER A 160 3.23 12.81 13.52
C SER A 160 4.18 11.66 13.20
N GLN A 161 4.99 11.83 12.14
CA GLN A 161 6.04 10.90 11.78
C GLN A 161 7.02 10.84 12.95
N VAL A 162 6.91 9.82 13.80
CA VAL A 162 7.85 9.63 14.91
C VAL A 162 9.15 9.10 14.31
N PRO A 163 10.28 9.85 14.39
CA PRO A 163 11.55 9.36 13.90
C PRO A 163 11.92 8.06 14.62
N LEU A 164 12.18 7.00 13.87
CA LEU A 164 12.52 5.73 14.47
C LEU A 164 13.89 5.79 15.18
N PRO A 165 14.08 5.06 16.29
CA PRO A 165 15.36 4.97 16.97
C PRO A 165 16.48 4.53 16.03
N ALA A 166 17.66 5.15 16.16
CA ALA A 166 18.85 4.86 15.35
C ALA A 166 19.25 3.37 15.33
N SER A 167 18.87 2.60 16.34
CA SER A 167 19.11 1.15 16.42
C SER A 167 18.45 0.39 15.27
N ILE A 168 17.29 0.84 14.79
CA ILE A 168 16.59 0.21 13.66
C ILE A 168 17.34 0.49 12.35
N TRP A 169 17.83 1.71 12.15
CA TRP A 169 18.67 2.06 10.99
C TRP A 169 19.98 1.26 10.95
N MET A 170 20.64 1.11 12.10
CA MET A 170 21.85 0.29 12.25
C MET A 170 21.58 -1.18 11.94
N LEU A 171 20.47 -1.73 12.43
CA LEU A 171 20.08 -3.12 12.19
C LEU A 171 19.80 -3.37 10.70
N THR A 172 19.05 -2.47 10.05
CA THR A 172 18.74 -2.56 8.61
C THR A 172 20.01 -2.50 7.78
N SER A 173 20.92 -1.57 8.09
CA SER A 173 22.20 -1.41 7.40
C SER A 173 23.10 -2.65 7.57
N ALA A 174 23.19 -3.17 8.79
CA ALA A 174 23.97 -4.38 9.08
C ALA A 174 23.42 -5.60 8.32
N LEU A 175 22.10 -5.76 8.27
CA LEU A 175 21.49 -6.90 7.60
C LEU A 175 21.61 -6.82 6.07
N LEU A 176 21.48 -5.61 5.48
CA LEU A 176 21.76 -5.39 4.05
C LEU A 176 23.23 -5.72 3.72
N GLY A 177 24.16 -5.33 4.59
CA GLY A 177 25.57 -5.72 4.48
C GLY A 177 25.76 -7.24 4.54
N LEU A 178 25.02 -7.93 5.40
CA LEU A 178 25.07 -9.39 5.55
C LEU A 178 24.48 -10.12 4.32
N LEU A 179 23.40 -9.58 3.75
CA LEU A 179 22.82 -10.08 2.50
C LEU A 179 23.74 -9.85 1.29
N TYR A 180 24.43 -8.70 1.24
CA TYR A 180 25.39 -8.36 0.19
C TYR A 180 26.63 -9.26 0.25
N THR A 181 27.26 -9.38 1.43
CA THR A 181 28.45 -10.21 1.64
C THR A 181 28.16 -11.71 1.51
N GLY A 182 26.96 -12.15 1.90
CA GLY A 182 26.49 -13.53 1.75
C GLY A 182 26.30 -14.01 0.30
N ARG A 183 26.32 -13.12 -0.71
CA ARG A 183 26.29 -13.54 -2.13
C ARG A 183 27.60 -14.18 -2.60
N ARG A 184 28.74 -13.92 -1.93
CA ARG A 184 30.07 -14.38 -2.40
C ARG A 184 30.47 -15.81 -2.00
N LYS A 185 29.68 -16.54 -1.19
CA LYS A 185 30.09 -17.89 -0.72
C LYS A 185 29.46 -19.09 -1.44
N SER A 186 28.69 -18.89 -2.52
CA SER A 186 28.05 -20.00 -3.26
C SER A 186 28.84 -20.44 -4.52
N VAL A 187 30.17 -20.39 -4.49
CA VAL A 187 31.02 -21.09 -5.45
C VAL A 187 31.97 -21.97 -4.64
N VAL A 188 31.47 -23.13 -4.20
CA VAL A 188 32.32 -24.25 -3.85
C VAL A 188 32.20 -25.20 -5.02
N ASN A 189 33.17 -25.14 -5.94
CA ASN A 189 33.37 -26.18 -6.93
C ASN A 189 33.85 -27.41 -6.16
N ALA A 190 33.10 -28.51 -6.26
CA ALA A 190 33.61 -29.86 -6.07
C ALA A 190 34.04 -30.39 -7.45
#